data_AF-A0A3Q2E3G8-F1
#
_entry.id   AF-A0A3Q2E3G8-F1
#
_cell.length_a   1.000
_cell.length_b   1.000
_cell.length_c   1.000
_cell.angle_alpha   90.00
_cell.angle_beta   90.00
_cell.angle_gamma   90.00
#
_symmetry.space_group_name_H-M   'P 1'
#
loop_
_entity.id
_entity.type
_entity.pdbx_description
1 polymer ?
#
loop_
_entity_poly.entity_id
_entity_poly.type
_entity_poly.pdbx_seq_one_letter_code
_entity_poly.pdbx_strand_id
1 'polypeptide(L)'
;MVKGTMLALLWRGRKACWSFADTIWRCGSGQEMGQRTCSLLRESFPPAMQRRTAGGFRGVCTSTALHGKSRGNPKKKNMSEKELTRHFVDHRRVKLVAGSGGKGACSFHSEPRKEWGGPDGGNGGDGGSIIIKADRFVKSLAQVIPVYKAEDGQSGSSKNCYGRNGSATYISVPVGTVVKEQGATVIDLTQHGQEYLAVFGGAGGKGNRFFLSNENRAPMMATAGMAGQERIIQLELRTMAHAGLVGFPNAGKSSLLRAISNARPAVASYPFTTLNPHVGIVEYRDHEQVAVADIPGIIRGAHLNRGLGISFLRHIERCRFLLFVLDLSAPEPWTQLQDLRYELDQYEPHLSQRPQAIVANKMDLPEAREKLETLKSHVTQRVIPVSALTGQNTEELILHLRELYDGFLQGDDSRGVKTN
;
A
#
# COMPACT_ATOMS: atom_id res chain seq x y z
N MET A 1 46.10 -31.11 26.29
CA MET A 1 45.93 -30.70 27.71
C MET A 1 44.88 -29.59 27.72
N VAL A 2 43.59 -29.92 27.83
CA VAL A 2 42.81 -30.20 29.06
C VAL A 2 42.41 -28.91 29.80
N LYS A 3 41.08 -28.81 30.00
CA LYS A 3 40.24 -27.91 30.86
C LYS A 3 39.82 -26.58 30.23
N GLY A 4 38.54 -26.18 30.29
CA GLY A 4 37.38 -26.75 30.94
C GLY A 4 36.31 -25.68 31.21
N THR A 5 35.08 -25.99 30.80
CA THR A 5 33.77 -25.50 31.27
C THR A 5 33.69 -24.68 32.57
N MET A 6 32.85 -23.63 32.58
CA MET A 6 31.92 -23.40 33.71
C MET A 6 30.66 -22.62 33.32
N LEU A 7 29.50 -23.27 33.53
CA LEU A 7 28.15 -22.70 33.66
C LEU A 7 28.05 -21.80 34.91
N ALA A 8 27.18 -20.80 34.89
CA ALA A 8 26.36 -20.43 36.05
C ALA A 8 25.11 -19.61 35.65
N LEU A 9 23.94 -20.21 35.83
CA LEU A 9 22.65 -19.53 36.07
C LEU A 9 22.70 -18.79 37.42
N LEU A 10 21.93 -17.69 37.56
CA LEU A 10 20.87 -17.54 38.60
C LEU A 10 20.26 -16.11 38.68
N TRP A 11 18.93 -16.07 38.48
CA TRP A 11 17.89 -15.47 39.36
C TRP A 11 17.81 -13.95 39.65
N ARG A 12 16.63 -13.37 39.30
CA ARG A 12 15.63 -12.64 40.15
C ARG A 12 14.63 -11.95 39.19
N GLY A 13 13.31 -12.02 39.26
CA GLY A 13 12.37 -12.38 40.32
C GLY A 13 11.82 -11.13 41.03
N ARG A 14 10.68 -10.59 40.56
CA ARG A 14 9.64 -9.73 41.23
C ARG A 14 8.91 -8.88 40.18
N LYS A 15 7.66 -8.45 40.31
CA LYS A 15 6.42 -8.82 41.01
C LYS A 15 5.37 -7.82 40.47
N ALA A 16 4.13 -8.25 40.28
CA ALA A 16 3.00 -7.37 40.00
C ALA A 16 2.70 -6.45 41.20
N CYS A 17 2.24 -5.23 40.92
CA CYS A 17 1.44 -4.41 41.83
C CYS A 17 0.40 -3.63 41.01
N TRP A 18 -0.87 -3.91 41.32
CA TRP A 18 -2.00 -3.04 41.03
C TRP A 18 -2.08 -1.94 42.09
N SER A 19 -2.52 -0.74 41.73
CA SER A 19 -3.37 0.08 42.60
C SER A 19 -4.24 1.03 41.79
N PHE A 20 -5.54 0.85 42.02
CA PHE A 20 -6.70 1.73 41.85
C PHE A 20 -6.46 3.25 41.85
N ALA A 21 -7.24 3.95 41.04
CA ALA A 21 -7.96 5.15 41.46
C ALA A 21 -9.28 5.26 40.68
N ASP A 22 -10.38 5.24 41.44
CA ASP A 22 -11.76 5.48 41.02
C ASP A 22 -11.96 6.93 40.55
N THR A 23 -12.86 7.14 39.58
CA THR A 23 -13.84 8.24 39.67
C THR A 23 -15.11 7.85 38.91
N ILE A 24 -16.18 7.72 39.68
CA ILE A 24 -17.59 7.53 39.32
C ILE A 24 -18.14 8.84 38.74
N TRP A 25 -18.92 8.80 37.66
CA TRP A 25 -20.15 9.60 37.53
C TRP A 25 -21.18 8.91 36.63
N ARG A 26 -22.45 9.02 37.05
CA ARG A 26 -23.61 8.23 36.66
C ARG A 26 -24.24 8.65 35.33
N CYS A 27 -24.71 7.62 34.63
CA CYS A 27 -26.02 7.42 33.98
C CYS A 27 -26.98 8.63 33.85
N GLY A 28 -27.48 8.84 32.64
CA GLY A 28 -28.68 9.62 32.33
C GLY A 28 -29.29 9.14 31.01
N SER A 29 -30.33 8.32 31.11
CA SER A 29 -31.22 7.85 30.05
C SER A 29 -32.05 8.99 29.42
N GLY A 30 -32.34 8.88 28.12
CA GLY A 30 -33.35 9.71 27.45
C GLY A 30 -33.65 9.22 26.03
N GLN A 31 -34.73 8.46 25.88
CA GLN A 31 -35.44 8.26 24.60
C GLN A 31 -36.21 9.53 24.24
N GLU A 32 -36.34 9.82 22.93
CA GLU A 32 -37.56 10.35 22.28
C GLU A 32 -37.29 10.43 20.75
N MET A 33 -37.91 9.57 19.93
CA MET A 33 -39.18 9.79 19.22
C MET A 33 -39.22 11.11 18.42
N GLY A 34 -38.87 11.02 17.14
CA GLY A 34 -39.11 12.05 16.14
C GLY A 34 -39.85 11.46 14.95
N GLN A 35 -41.18 11.46 15.04
CA GLN A 35 -42.11 11.12 13.99
C GLN A 35 -41.89 12.02 12.77
N ARG A 36 -41.80 11.44 11.56
CA ARG A 36 -42.18 12.14 10.33
C ARG A 36 -43.08 11.24 9.51
N THR A 37 -44.36 11.56 9.65
CA THR A 37 -45.45 11.23 8.75
C THR A 37 -45.12 11.74 7.34
N CYS A 38 -45.24 10.86 6.34
CA CYS A 38 -45.66 11.29 5.02
C CYS A 38 -46.61 10.23 4.45
N SER A 39 -47.76 10.76 4.10
CA SER A 39 -49.04 10.16 3.79
C SER A 39 -49.15 9.73 2.32
N LEU A 40 -49.99 8.71 2.08
CA LEU A 40 -50.85 8.54 0.89
C LEU A 40 -50.10 8.22 -0.44
N LEU A 41 -50.43 7.20 -1.23
CA LEU A 41 -51.69 6.50 -1.49
C LEU A 41 -51.45 5.01 -1.74
N ARG A 42 -52.36 4.19 -1.18
CA ARG A 42 -52.70 2.86 -1.66
C ARG A 42 -53.66 3.01 -2.84
N GLU A 43 -53.43 2.26 -3.90
CA GLU A 43 -54.52 1.70 -4.70
C GLU A 43 -54.57 0.18 -4.48
N SER A 44 -55.79 -0.34 -4.52
CA SER A 44 -56.21 -1.62 -3.98
C SER A 44 -56.53 -2.57 -5.14
N PHE A 45 -55.99 -3.81 -5.09
CA PHE A 45 -56.58 -5.16 -5.34
C PHE A 45 -57.92 -5.32 -6.12
N PRO A 46 -58.34 -6.54 -6.61
CA PRO A 46 -57.69 -7.87 -6.81
C PRO A 46 -58.20 -8.60 -8.12
N PRO A 47 -58.45 -9.94 -8.23
CA PRO A 47 -57.56 -11.12 -8.29
C PRO A 47 -57.84 -12.14 -9.45
N ALA A 48 -57.16 -13.30 -9.37
CA ALA A 48 -57.45 -14.63 -9.95
C ALA A 48 -56.88 -14.87 -11.36
N MET A 49 -56.30 -16.02 -11.73
CA MET A 49 -56.72 -17.40 -11.52
C MET A 49 -55.59 -18.39 -11.87
N GLN A 50 -55.69 -19.61 -11.36
CA GLN A 50 -54.67 -20.68 -11.39
C GLN A 50 -54.87 -21.68 -12.54
N ARG A 51 -53.73 -22.27 -12.99
CA ARG A 51 -53.47 -23.69 -13.37
C ARG A 51 -53.53 -24.20 -14.84
N ARG A 52 -52.62 -25.18 -15.03
CA ARG A 52 -52.50 -26.32 -15.99
C ARG A 52 -51.57 -26.08 -17.19
N THR A 53 -50.37 -26.68 -17.27
CA THR A 53 -49.93 -28.10 -17.48
C THR A 53 -50.23 -28.70 -18.87
N ALA A 54 -49.13 -28.89 -19.61
CA ALA A 54 -48.73 -30.02 -20.48
C ALA A 54 -49.53 -30.38 -21.76
N GLY A 55 -48.77 -30.71 -22.81
CA GLY A 55 -49.21 -31.57 -23.93
C GLY A 55 -48.81 -31.03 -25.30
N GLY A 56 -47.81 -31.66 -25.94
CA GLY A 56 -47.34 -31.29 -27.28
C GLY A 56 -48.18 -31.87 -28.42
N PHE A 57 -48.03 -31.30 -29.61
CA PHE A 57 -48.24 -31.99 -30.89
C PHE A 57 -47.40 -31.33 -31.99
N ARG A 58 -46.81 -32.16 -32.85
CA ARG A 58 -46.02 -31.79 -34.02
C ARG A 58 -46.94 -31.26 -35.13
N GLY A 59 -46.51 -30.20 -35.81
CA GLY A 59 -47.04 -29.75 -37.09
C GLY A 59 -45.92 -29.11 -37.89
N VAL A 60 -45.50 -29.77 -38.97
CA VAL A 60 -44.55 -29.26 -39.96
C VAL A 60 -45.30 -28.29 -40.86
N CYS A 61 -44.81 -27.06 -41.00
CA CYS A 61 -45.06 -26.25 -42.19
C CYS A 61 -43.95 -25.21 -42.38
N THR A 62 -43.45 -25.22 -43.60
CA THR A 62 -42.39 -24.41 -44.18
C THR A 62 -42.80 -22.96 -44.40
N SER A 63 -41.77 -22.11 -44.50
CA SER A 63 -41.74 -20.71 -44.97
C SER A 63 -42.09 -19.63 -43.93
N THR A 64 -41.06 -18.98 -43.41
CA THR A 64 -41.07 -17.54 -43.10
C THR A 64 -39.65 -17.04 -42.82
N ALA A 65 -39.37 -15.82 -43.28
CA ALA A 65 -38.06 -15.19 -43.34
C ALA A 65 -37.28 -15.20 -42.01
N LEU A 66 -35.99 -15.53 -42.10
CA LEU A 66 -35.01 -15.45 -41.02
C LEU A 66 -34.81 -13.97 -40.60
N HIS A 67 -35.66 -13.48 -39.70
CA HIS A 67 -35.32 -12.36 -38.83
C HIS A 67 -34.35 -12.88 -37.75
N GLY A 68 -33.06 -12.85 -38.06
CA GLY A 68 -32.01 -13.07 -37.07
C GLY A 68 -32.05 -11.97 -36.02
N LYS A 69 -32.74 -12.21 -34.90
CA LYS A 69 -32.51 -11.45 -33.66
C LYS A 69 -31.10 -11.74 -33.19
N SER A 70 -30.16 -10.91 -33.63
CA SER A 70 -28.83 -10.79 -33.04
C SER A 70 -28.99 -10.71 -31.52
N ARG A 71 -28.50 -11.74 -30.82
CA ARG A 71 -28.33 -11.70 -29.36
C ARG A 71 -27.26 -10.63 -29.10
N GLY A 72 -27.73 -9.42 -28.80
CA GLY A 72 -26.89 -8.30 -28.39
C GLY A 72 -25.96 -8.75 -27.27
N ASN A 73 -24.66 -8.63 -27.54
CA ASN A 73 -23.57 -8.79 -26.59
C ASN A 73 -23.93 -8.06 -25.28
N PRO A 74 -23.79 -8.65 -24.08
CA PRO A 74 -24.09 -7.93 -22.85
C PRO A 74 -23.19 -6.70 -22.81
N LYS A 75 -23.81 -5.51 -22.88
CA LYS A 75 -23.12 -4.23 -22.79
C LYS A 75 -22.24 -4.28 -21.54
N LYS A 76 -20.91 -4.28 -21.74
CA LYS A 76 -19.95 -3.98 -20.67
C LYS A 76 -20.47 -2.69 -20.03
N LYS A 77 -20.75 -2.73 -18.71
CA LYS A 77 -20.99 -1.49 -17.96
C LYS A 77 -19.79 -0.59 -18.24
N ASN A 78 -20.05 0.58 -18.81
CA ASN A 78 -19.06 1.64 -18.88
C ASN A 78 -18.76 2.04 -17.44
N MET A 79 -17.72 1.43 -16.87
CA MET A 79 -17.11 1.90 -15.63
C MET A 79 -16.76 3.37 -15.89
N SER A 80 -17.23 4.26 -15.02
CA SER A 80 -17.00 5.69 -15.19
C SER A 80 -15.49 5.95 -15.21
N GLU A 81 -15.00 6.87 -16.06
CA GLU A 81 -13.57 7.23 -16.14
C GLU A 81 -12.94 7.61 -14.78
N LYS A 82 -13.79 7.93 -13.79
CA LYS A 82 -13.41 8.12 -12.38
C LYS A 82 -12.81 6.89 -11.68
N GLU A 83 -13.08 5.66 -12.16
CA GLU A 83 -12.54 4.43 -11.56
C GLU A 83 -11.13 4.08 -12.06
N LEU A 84 -10.63 4.76 -13.09
CA LEU A 84 -9.30 4.52 -13.67
C LEU A 84 -8.21 5.47 -13.15
N THR A 85 -8.57 6.60 -12.55
CA THR A 85 -7.59 7.46 -11.86
C THR A 85 -7.44 7.01 -10.41
N ARG A 86 -6.69 5.93 -10.18
CA ARG A 86 -6.20 5.62 -8.83
C ARG A 86 -5.20 6.71 -8.44
N HIS A 87 -5.68 7.67 -7.66
CA HIS A 87 -4.84 8.68 -7.02
C HIS A 87 -3.68 7.99 -6.30
N PHE A 88 -2.49 8.57 -6.41
CA PHE A 88 -1.36 8.20 -5.56
C PHE A 88 -1.74 8.48 -4.11
N VAL A 89 -1.76 7.43 -3.28
CA VAL A 89 -2.14 7.50 -1.87
C VAL A 89 -0.95 7.06 -1.04
N ASP A 90 -0.47 7.99 -0.22
CA ASP A 90 0.75 7.82 0.60
C ASP A 90 0.46 7.50 2.05
N HIS A 91 -0.77 7.75 2.51
CA HIS A 91 -1.22 7.40 3.84
C HIS A 91 -2.52 6.59 3.76
N ARG A 92 -2.56 5.46 4.46
CA ARG A 92 -3.77 4.64 4.55
C ARG A 92 -3.93 4.02 5.92
N ARG A 93 -5.12 4.18 6.50
CA ARG A 93 -5.53 3.46 7.71
C ARG A 93 -6.13 2.12 7.33
N VAL A 94 -5.65 1.05 7.95
CA VAL A 94 -6.03 -0.33 7.66
C VAL A 94 -6.44 -1.02 8.94
N LYS A 95 -7.62 -1.66 8.94
CA LYS A 95 -8.05 -2.57 9.99
C LYS A 95 -7.62 -3.99 9.61
N LEU A 96 -6.86 -4.63 10.50
CA LEU A 96 -6.40 -6.00 10.37
C LEU A 96 -7.16 -6.88 11.34
N VAL A 97 -7.75 -7.97 10.84
CA VAL A 97 -8.47 -8.98 11.62
C VAL A 97 -7.86 -10.34 11.32
N ALA A 98 -7.07 -10.88 12.25
CA ALA A 98 -6.53 -12.22 12.10
C ALA A 98 -7.62 -13.30 12.19
N GLY A 99 -7.33 -14.48 11.66
CA GLY A 99 -8.23 -15.61 11.75
C GLY A 99 -8.37 -16.09 13.19
N SER A 100 -9.57 -16.48 13.60
CA SER A 100 -9.80 -17.14 14.88
C SER A 100 -9.41 -18.61 14.82
N GLY A 101 -8.95 -19.16 15.93
CA GLY A 101 -8.66 -20.59 16.03
C GLY A 101 -9.93 -21.43 15.97
N GLY A 102 -9.86 -22.59 15.33
CA GLY A 102 -10.96 -23.56 15.30
C GLY A 102 -11.24 -24.13 16.69
N LYS A 103 -12.48 -24.57 16.94
CA LYS A 103 -12.84 -25.18 18.22
C LYS A 103 -12.34 -26.63 18.29
N GLY A 104 -11.90 -27.06 19.47
CA GLY A 104 -11.67 -28.49 19.72
C GLY A 104 -13.00 -29.24 19.77
N ALA A 105 -13.03 -30.46 19.24
CA ALA A 105 -14.20 -31.32 19.35
C ALA A 105 -14.20 -32.10 20.67
N CYS A 106 -15.38 -32.27 21.25
CA CYS A 106 -15.61 -33.24 22.30
C CYS A 106 -16.47 -34.36 21.71
N SER A 107 -15.84 -35.47 21.35
CA SER A 107 -16.52 -36.65 20.81
C SER A 107 -15.92 -37.92 21.38
N PHE A 108 -16.70 -39.00 21.33
CA PHE A 108 -16.26 -40.33 21.72
C PHE A 108 -16.40 -41.27 20.55
N HIS A 109 -15.44 -42.18 20.43
CA HIS A 109 -15.42 -43.16 19.35
C HIS A 109 -16.63 -44.08 19.47
N SER A 110 -17.38 -44.28 18.39
CA SER A 110 -18.52 -45.19 18.38
C SER A 110 -18.28 -46.32 17.39
N GLU A 111 -18.27 -47.55 17.90
CA GLU A 111 -18.14 -48.78 17.12
C GLU A 111 -19.31 -49.72 17.43
N PRO A 112 -19.88 -50.41 16.42
CA PRO A 112 -20.87 -51.45 16.68
C PRO A 112 -20.32 -52.49 17.66
N ARG A 113 -21.13 -52.86 18.67
CA ARG A 113 -20.79 -53.83 19.74
C ARG A 113 -19.73 -53.37 20.75
N LYS A 114 -19.44 -52.07 20.82
CA LYS A 114 -18.59 -51.46 21.84
C LYS A 114 -19.37 -50.41 22.62
N GLU A 115 -19.72 -50.73 23.86
CA GLU A 115 -20.56 -49.86 24.70
C GLU A 115 -19.84 -48.56 25.09
N TRP A 116 -18.53 -48.61 25.36
CA TRP A 116 -17.74 -47.45 25.77
C TRP A 116 -16.51 -47.27 24.89
N GLY A 117 -16.55 -46.26 24.02
CA GLY A 117 -15.40 -45.83 23.25
C GLY A 117 -14.56 -44.77 23.95
N GLY A 118 -13.25 -44.75 23.66
CA GLY A 118 -12.37 -43.70 24.14
C GLY A 118 -12.69 -42.34 23.50
N PRO A 119 -12.23 -41.22 24.10
CA PRO A 119 -12.41 -39.89 23.54
C PRO A 119 -11.75 -39.81 22.16
N ASP A 120 -12.39 -39.27 21.14
CA ASP A 120 -11.85 -39.20 19.77
C ASP A 120 -11.99 -37.81 19.13
N GLY A 121 -12.19 -36.77 19.94
CA GLY A 121 -12.30 -35.40 19.46
C GLY A 121 -10.95 -34.83 19.05
N GLY A 122 -10.85 -34.39 17.80
CA GLY A 122 -9.69 -33.68 17.28
C GLY A 122 -9.58 -32.24 17.79
N ASN A 123 -8.36 -31.71 17.75
CA ASN A 123 -8.07 -30.29 17.97
C ASN A 123 -8.55 -29.44 16.78
N GLY A 124 -8.92 -28.19 17.04
CA GLY A 124 -9.12 -27.18 16.01
C GLY A 124 -7.80 -26.71 15.42
N GLY A 125 -7.85 -26.25 14.17
CA GLY A 125 -6.71 -25.65 13.48
C GLY A 125 -6.45 -24.21 13.94
N ASP A 126 -5.23 -23.74 13.74
CA ASP A 126 -4.85 -22.36 14.05
C ASP A 126 -5.45 -21.39 13.02
N GLY A 127 -5.75 -20.17 13.46
CA GLY A 127 -6.21 -19.10 12.58
C GLY A 127 -5.08 -18.52 11.73
N GLY A 128 -5.43 -18.01 10.55
CA GLY A 128 -4.48 -17.35 9.66
C GLY A 128 -3.93 -16.04 10.23
N SER A 129 -2.63 -15.82 10.08
CA SER A 129 -1.98 -14.55 10.43
C SER A 129 -1.97 -13.58 9.26
N ILE A 130 -1.80 -12.27 9.54
CA ILE A 130 -1.64 -11.26 8.48
C ILE A 130 -0.22 -10.72 8.51
N ILE A 131 0.44 -10.80 7.37
CA ILE A 131 1.84 -10.42 7.18
C ILE A 131 1.88 -9.27 6.17
N ILE A 132 2.59 -8.20 6.52
CA ILE A 132 2.86 -7.08 5.62
C ILE A 132 4.22 -7.34 4.99
N LYS A 133 4.28 -7.31 3.66
CA LYS A 133 5.50 -7.58 2.90
C LYS A 133 5.85 -6.36 2.05
N ALA A 134 7.08 -5.88 2.18
CA ALA A 134 7.59 -4.85 1.30
C ALA A 134 7.92 -5.42 -0.08
N ASP A 135 7.29 -4.87 -1.11
CA ASP A 135 7.50 -5.22 -2.49
C ASP A 135 7.95 -3.99 -3.28
N ARG A 136 8.94 -4.17 -4.16
CA ARG A 136 9.47 -3.13 -5.04
C ARG A 136 8.56 -2.85 -6.22
N PHE A 137 7.77 -3.84 -6.63
CA PHE A 137 6.82 -3.71 -7.73
C PHE A 137 5.59 -2.88 -7.31
N VAL A 138 5.30 -2.80 -6.01
CA VAL A 138 4.20 -1.99 -5.47
C VAL A 138 4.70 -0.57 -5.23
N LYS A 139 4.09 0.42 -5.89
CA LYS A 139 4.55 1.82 -5.88
C LYS A 139 3.69 2.76 -5.06
N SER A 140 2.44 2.41 -4.79
CA SER A 140 1.51 3.22 -4.00
C SER A 140 0.67 2.38 -3.05
N LEU A 141 0.16 2.99 -1.97
CA LEU A 141 -0.77 2.35 -1.05
C LEU A 141 -2.23 2.39 -1.56
N ALA A 142 -2.45 2.80 -2.81
CA ALA A 142 -3.77 2.85 -3.42
C ALA A 142 -4.42 1.46 -3.55
N GLN A 143 -3.61 0.41 -3.73
CA GLN A 143 -4.06 -0.98 -3.86
C GLN A 143 -4.46 -1.61 -2.53
N VAL A 144 -4.01 -1.05 -1.41
CA VAL A 144 -4.26 -1.59 -0.07
C VAL A 144 -5.73 -1.36 0.31
N ILE A 145 -6.46 -2.41 0.68
CA ILE A 145 -7.88 -2.32 1.05
C ILE A 145 -8.01 -1.84 2.51
N PRO A 146 -9.06 -1.09 2.90
CA PRO A 146 -9.19 -0.60 4.28
C PRO A 146 -9.35 -1.69 5.35
N VAL A 147 -9.81 -2.89 4.99
CA VAL A 147 -10.04 -4.00 5.92
C VAL A 147 -9.47 -5.27 5.33
N TYR A 148 -8.63 -5.97 6.09
CA TYR A 148 -8.13 -7.31 5.77
C TYR A 148 -8.58 -8.28 6.85
N LYS A 149 -9.16 -9.41 6.40
CA LYS A 149 -9.50 -10.55 7.26
C LYS A 149 -8.71 -11.77 6.80
N ALA A 150 -8.05 -12.45 7.73
CA ALA A 150 -7.41 -13.75 7.46
C ALA A 150 -8.40 -14.91 7.63
N GLU A 151 -8.05 -16.08 7.09
CA GLU A 151 -8.90 -17.27 7.16
C GLU A 151 -8.97 -17.82 8.59
N ASP A 152 -10.17 -18.15 9.05
CA ASP A 152 -10.38 -18.77 10.35
C ASP A 152 -9.94 -20.25 10.32
N GLY A 153 -9.41 -20.75 11.43
CA GLY A 153 -9.05 -22.16 11.57
C GLY A 153 -10.28 -23.06 11.62
N GLN A 154 -10.22 -24.23 11.01
CA GLN A 154 -11.34 -25.17 11.03
C GLN A 154 -11.45 -25.85 12.39
N SER A 155 -12.68 -26.15 12.81
CA SER A 155 -12.92 -26.93 14.03
C SER A 155 -12.43 -28.37 13.87
N GLY A 156 -11.99 -28.97 14.97
CA GLY A 156 -11.75 -30.41 15.04
C GLY A 156 -13.06 -31.19 14.87
N SER A 157 -12.94 -32.46 14.54
CA SER A 157 -14.07 -33.37 14.40
C SER A 157 -13.81 -34.71 15.09
N SER A 158 -14.80 -35.59 15.06
CA SER A 158 -14.68 -36.98 15.52
C SER A 158 -13.61 -37.76 14.75
N LYS A 159 -13.29 -38.96 15.24
CA LYS A 159 -12.29 -39.88 14.65
C LYS A 159 -10.86 -39.32 14.66
N ASN A 160 -10.52 -38.53 15.67
CA ASN A 160 -9.25 -37.82 15.82
C ASN A 160 -8.92 -36.89 14.63
N CYS A 161 -9.94 -36.38 13.93
CA CYS A 161 -9.74 -35.48 12.80
C CYS A 161 -9.40 -34.07 13.28
N TYR A 162 -8.16 -33.65 13.05
CA TYR A 162 -7.71 -32.28 13.33
C TYR A 162 -8.26 -31.29 12.29
N GLY A 163 -8.63 -30.10 12.77
CA GLY A 163 -9.03 -29.00 11.91
C GLY A 163 -7.86 -28.45 11.10
N ARG A 164 -8.13 -28.06 9.85
CA ARG A 164 -7.15 -27.39 8.98
C ARG A 164 -6.81 -25.99 9.51
N ASN A 165 -5.53 -25.63 9.42
CA ASN A 165 -5.06 -24.27 9.72
C ASN A 165 -5.52 -23.28 8.66
N GLY A 166 -5.89 -22.07 9.09
CA GLY A 166 -6.23 -20.96 8.20
C GLY A 166 -5.01 -20.48 7.41
N SER A 167 -5.21 -20.12 6.14
CA SER A 167 -4.16 -19.53 5.31
C SER A 167 -3.75 -18.14 5.79
N ALA A 168 -2.45 -17.83 5.68
CA ALA A 168 -1.92 -16.50 6.00
C ALA A 168 -2.26 -15.51 4.87
N THR A 169 -2.63 -14.29 5.24
CA THR A 169 -2.92 -13.21 4.29
C THR A 169 -1.70 -12.30 4.17
N TYR A 170 -1.21 -12.10 2.95
CA TYR A 170 -0.10 -11.20 2.66
C TYR A 170 -0.62 -9.86 2.14
N ILE A 171 -0.14 -8.77 2.73
CA ILE A 171 -0.39 -7.40 2.28
C ILE A 171 0.90 -6.87 1.67
N SER A 172 0.92 -6.71 0.35
CA SER A 172 2.08 -6.14 -0.35
C SER A 172 2.03 -4.62 -0.27
N VAL A 173 3.09 -4.01 0.23
CA VAL A 173 3.25 -2.56 0.39
C VAL A 173 4.53 -2.08 -0.29
N PRO A 174 4.62 -0.81 -0.72
CA PRO A 174 5.86 -0.28 -1.28
C PRO A 174 7.03 -0.31 -0.30
N VAL A 175 8.25 -0.41 -0.84
CA VAL A 175 9.49 -0.22 -0.06
C VAL A 175 9.56 1.22 0.47
N GLY A 176 9.92 1.40 1.74
CA GLY A 176 9.89 2.66 2.47
C GLY A 176 8.54 2.96 3.13
N THR A 177 7.69 1.94 3.31
CA THR A 177 6.45 2.07 4.07
C THR A 177 6.73 1.96 5.56
N VAL A 178 6.36 3.01 6.28
CA VAL A 178 6.38 3.08 7.74
C VAL A 178 5.04 2.59 8.27
N VAL A 179 5.08 1.60 9.15
CA VAL A 179 3.91 1.10 9.87
C VAL A 179 3.82 1.80 11.21
N LYS A 180 2.73 2.54 11.42
CA LYS A 180 2.42 3.23 12.66
C LYS A 180 1.22 2.61 13.36
N GLU A 181 1.27 2.56 14.68
CA GLU A 181 0.18 2.14 15.54
C GLU A 181 -0.05 3.24 16.59
N GLN A 182 -1.27 3.78 16.66
CA GLN A 182 -1.63 4.86 17.60
C GLN A 182 -0.68 6.08 17.58
N GLY A 183 -0.11 6.39 16.41
CA GLY A 183 0.84 7.50 16.22
C GLY A 183 2.31 7.15 16.52
N ALA A 184 2.60 5.99 17.11
CA ALA A 184 3.96 5.50 17.30
C ALA A 184 4.43 4.68 16.09
N THR A 185 5.66 4.87 15.65
CA THR A 185 6.27 4.08 14.58
C THR A 185 6.65 2.71 15.13
N VAL A 186 6.07 1.65 14.56
CA VAL A 186 6.35 0.26 14.96
C VAL A 186 7.53 -0.29 14.18
N ILE A 187 7.51 -0.12 12.86
CA ILE A 187 8.57 -0.60 11.97
C ILE A 187 8.61 0.22 10.69
N ASP A 188 9.81 0.32 10.11
CA ASP A 188 10.03 0.85 8.77
C ASP A 188 10.47 -0.29 7.85
N LEU A 189 9.75 -0.47 6.75
CA LEU A 189 10.00 -1.53 5.77
C LEU A 189 10.88 -0.98 4.66
N THR A 190 12.20 -0.99 4.87
CA THR A 190 13.18 -0.34 3.99
C THR A 190 13.73 -1.24 2.89
N GLN A 191 13.61 -2.57 3.03
CA GLN A 191 14.16 -3.52 2.07
C GLN A 191 13.08 -4.31 1.34
N HIS A 192 13.36 -4.69 0.09
CA HIS A 192 12.49 -5.57 -0.66
C HIS A 192 12.45 -6.97 -0.02
N GLY A 193 11.25 -7.55 0.06
CA GLY A 193 11.03 -8.86 0.66
C GLY A 193 11.00 -8.84 2.18
N GLN A 194 11.20 -7.70 2.83
CA GLN A 194 11.08 -7.56 4.28
C GLN A 194 9.63 -7.84 4.70
N GLU A 195 9.45 -8.76 5.64
CA GLU A 195 8.16 -9.19 6.14
C GLU A 195 7.97 -8.76 7.60
N TYR A 196 6.79 -8.24 7.90
CA TYR A 196 6.37 -7.84 9.23
C TYR A 196 5.05 -8.52 9.58
N LEU A 197 5.09 -9.35 10.62
CA LEU A 197 3.90 -10.02 11.15
C LEU A 197 3.06 -9.02 11.95
N ALA A 198 2.03 -8.49 11.31
CA ALA A 198 1.25 -7.39 11.86
C ALA A 198 0.23 -7.87 12.92
N VAL A 199 -0.44 -8.99 12.65
CA VAL A 199 -1.36 -9.63 13.60
C VAL A 199 -1.23 -11.15 13.58
N PHE A 200 -1.29 -11.74 14.76
CA PHE A 200 -1.22 -13.19 14.96
C PHE A 200 -2.62 -13.81 14.91
N GLY A 201 -2.73 -14.94 14.21
CA GLY A 201 -3.90 -15.80 14.24
C GLY A 201 -4.13 -16.41 15.63
N GLY A 202 -5.40 -16.70 15.93
CA GLY A 202 -5.78 -17.34 17.18
C GLY A 202 -5.37 -18.82 17.20
N ALA A 203 -4.88 -19.31 18.34
CA ALA A 203 -4.52 -20.71 18.51
C ALA A 203 -5.75 -21.62 18.49
N GLY A 204 -5.63 -22.78 17.84
CA GLY A 204 -6.65 -23.81 17.77
C GLY A 204 -6.98 -24.42 19.14
N GLY A 205 -8.28 -24.63 19.36
CA GLY A 205 -8.81 -25.26 20.57
C GLY A 205 -8.40 -26.73 20.67
N LYS A 206 -8.22 -27.21 21.89
CA LYS A 206 -7.84 -28.60 22.18
C LYS A 206 -9.09 -29.46 22.30
N GLY A 207 -9.11 -30.58 21.58
CA GLY A 207 -10.18 -31.56 21.66
C GLY A 207 -10.10 -32.37 22.97
N ASN A 208 -11.14 -33.13 23.27
CA ASN A 208 -11.19 -33.90 24.51
C ASN A 208 -10.06 -34.94 24.64
N ARG A 209 -9.58 -35.49 23.51
CA ARG A 209 -8.43 -36.40 23.48
C ARG A 209 -7.18 -35.78 24.13
N PHE A 210 -6.97 -34.47 24.02
CA PHE A 210 -5.82 -33.77 24.59
C PHE A 210 -5.82 -33.80 26.13
N PHE A 211 -7.01 -33.85 26.76
CA PHE A 211 -7.19 -33.85 28.21
C PHE A 211 -7.21 -35.27 28.81
N LEU A 212 -6.92 -36.30 28.02
CA LEU A 212 -6.87 -37.67 28.49
C LEU A 212 -5.73 -37.85 29.50
N SER A 213 -6.05 -38.24 30.73
CA SER A 213 -5.07 -38.55 31.78
C SER A 213 -5.36 -39.92 32.41
N ASN A 214 -4.46 -40.41 33.27
CA ASN A 214 -4.70 -41.66 33.99
C ASN A 214 -5.88 -41.56 34.97
N GLU A 215 -6.08 -40.38 35.54
CA GLU A 215 -7.16 -40.06 36.48
C GLU A 215 -8.50 -39.83 35.76
N ASN A 216 -8.47 -39.21 34.56
CA ASN A 216 -9.66 -38.95 33.75
C ASN A 216 -9.55 -39.61 32.37
N ARG A 217 -10.12 -40.82 32.25
CA ARG A 217 -10.11 -41.62 31.02
C ARG A 217 -11.17 -41.21 29.99
N ALA A 218 -12.17 -40.42 30.40
CA ALA A 218 -13.27 -39.96 29.54
C ALA A 218 -13.52 -38.46 29.71
N PRO A 219 -12.54 -37.60 29.36
CA PRO A 219 -12.72 -36.16 29.44
C PRO A 219 -13.88 -35.70 28.56
N MET A 220 -14.82 -34.97 29.16
CA MET A 220 -15.96 -34.35 28.46
C MET A 220 -15.74 -32.85 28.21
N MET A 221 -14.48 -32.41 28.25
CA MET A 221 -14.09 -31.02 28.06
C MET A 221 -13.30 -30.85 26.77
N ALA A 222 -13.59 -29.79 26.04
CA ALA A 222 -12.80 -29.30 24.91
C ALA A 222 -12.67 -27.78 25.05
N THR A 223 -11.54 -27.22 24.60
CA THR A 223 -11.36 -25.77 24.62
C THR A 223 -11.79 -25.16 23.29
N ALA A 224 -12.43 -23.99 23.38
CA ALA A 224 -12.67 -23.17 22.20
C ALA A 224 -11.32 -22.65 21.66
N GLY A 225 -11.27 -22.36 20.35
CA GLY A 225 -10.13 -21.67 19.78
C GLY A 225 -10.03 -20.23 20.28
N MET A 226 -8.82 -19.70 20.35
CA MET A 226 -8.60 -18.32 20.74
C MET A 226 -9.05 -17.39 19.61
N ALA A 227 -9.56 -16.22 19.96
CA ALA A 227 -9.85 -15.18 18.98
C ALA A 227 -8.55 -14.68 18.34
N GLY A 228 -8.59 -14.39 17.03
CA GLY A 228 -7.49 -13.74 16.34
C GLY A 228 -7.26 -12.33 16.86
N GLN A 229 -6.03 -11.81 16.73
CA GLN A 229 -5.76 -10.42 17.08
C GLN A 229 -6.41 -9.47 16.08
N GLU A 230 -6.98 -8.38 16.60
CA GLU A 230 -7.45 -7.25 15.80
C GLU A 230 -6.59 -6.02 16.09
N ARG A 231 -6.12 -5.34 15.04
CA ARG A 231 -5.36 -4.09 15.16
C ARG A 231 -5.75 -3.09 14.08
N ILE A 232 -5.61 -1.82 14.39
CA ILE A 232 -5.76 -0.73 13.42
C ILE A 232 -4.39 -0.08 13.26
N ILE A 233 -3.85 -0.17 12.06
CA ILE A 233 -2.54 0.39 11.73
C ILE A 233 -2.68 1.51 10.69
N GLN A 234 -1.71 2.40 10.68
CA GLN A 234 -1.55 3.46 9.70
C GLN A 234 -0.29 3.16 8.89
N LEU A 235 -0.45 3.02 7.58
CA LEU A 235 0.65 2.85 6.66
C LEU A 235 0.97 4.23 6.07
N GLU A 236 2.23 4.63 6.16
CA GLU A 236 2.73 5.88 5.59
C GLU A 236 3.93 5.61 4.70
N LEU A 237 3.88 6.03 3.44
CA LEU A 237 5.03 5.96 2.55
C LEU A 237 5.98 7.14 2.81
N ARG A 238 7.26 6.87 3.12
CA ARG A 238 8.26 7.92 3.35
C ARG A 238 8.66 8.67 2.07
N THR A 239 8.57 8.03 0.91
CA THR A 239 9.01 8.58 -0.39
C THR A 239 7.84 9.20 -1.16
N MET A 240 7.97 10.46 -1.59
CA MET A 240 6.90 11.13 -2.36
C MET A 240 6.99 10.85 -3.86
N ALA A 241 8.20 10.74 -4.40
CA ALA A 241 8.45 10.48 -5.81
C ALA A 241 9.84 9.85 -5.98
N HIS A 242 10.05 9.17 -7.11
CA HIS A 242 11.37 8.65 -7.45
C HIS A 242 12.29 9.78 -7.91
N ALA A 243 11.75 10.68 -8.75
CA ALA A 243 12.46 11.83 -9.30
C ALA A 243 11.91 13.15 -8.80
N GLY A 244 12.79 14.12 -8.55
CA GLY A 244 12.43 15.48 -8.18
C GLY A 244 12.88 16.52 -9.20
N LEU A 245 11.97 17.32 -9.77
CA LEU A 245 12.32 18.45 -10.63
C LEU A 245 12.73 19.65 -9.77
N VAL A 246 13.99 20.07 -9.90
CA VAL A 246 14.60 21.17 -9.15
C VAL A 246 15.02 22.26 -10.13
N GLY A 247 14.76 23.52 -9.81
CA GLY A 247 15.07 24.64 -10.69
C GLY A 247 14.45 25.93 -10.20
N PHE A 248 14.85 27.04 -10.81
CA PHE A 248 14.30 28.36 -10.50
C PHE A 248 12.81 28.48 -10.85
N PRO A 249 12.09 29.47 -10.27
CA PRO A 249 10.80 29.88 -10.79
C PRO A 249 10.88 30.15 -12.29
N ASN A 250 9.84 29.79 -13.05
CA ASN A 250 9.75 30.00 -14.51
C ASN A 250 10.73 29.20 -15.38
N ALA A 251 11.53 28.29 -14.81
CA ALA A 251 12.34 27.34 -15.58
C ALA A 251 11.51 26.34 -16.40
N GLY A 252 10.19 26.33 -16.23
CA GLY A 252 9.25 25.48 -16.98
C GLY A 252 9.05 24.08 -16.40
N LYS A 253 9.34 23.87 -15.10
CA LYS A 253 9.22 22.58 -14.41
C LYS A 253 7.82 21.96 -14.49
N SER A 254 6.78 22.72 -14.15
CA SER A 254 5.40 22.22 -14.21
C SER A 254 4.97 21.92 -15.65
N SER A 255 5.45 22.70 -16.63
CA SER A 255 5.21 22.43 -18.06
C SER A 255 5.93 21.16 -18.50
N LEU A 256 7.18 20.97 -18.09
CA LEU A 256 7.96 19.77 -18.36
C LEU A 256 7.32 18.54 -17.74
N LEU A 257 6.85 18.63 -16.49
CA LEU A 257 6.14 17.53 -15.82
C LEU A 257 4.88 17.13 -16.60
N ARG A 258 4.12 18.10 -17.12
CA ARG A 258 2.94 17.83 -17.95
C ARG A 258 3.31 17.20 -19.30
N ALA A 259 4.45 17.57 -19.87
CA ALA A 259 4.91 17.04 -21.15
C ALA A 259 5.41 15.59 -21.05
N ILE A 260 6.02 15.20 -19.92
CA ILE A 260 6.54 13.84 -19.71
C ILE A 260 5.53 12.89 -19.05
N SER A 261 4.51 13.42 -18.36
CA SER A 261 3.53 12.61 -17.63
C SER A 261 2.39 12.19 -18.57
N ASN A 262 2.13 10.89 -18.67
CA ASN A 262 1.01 10.36 -19.46
C ASN A 262 -0.36 10.73 -18.86
N ALA A 263 -0.39 10.95 -17.54
CA ALA A 263 -1.58 11.42 -16.81
C ALA A 263 -1.47 12.90 -16.45
N ARG A 264 -2.62 13.58 -16.26
CA ARG A 264 -2.63 14.93 -15.68
C ARG A 264 -1.98 14.88 -14.29
N PRO A 265 -0.94 15.70 -14.02
CA PRO A 265 -0.29 15.71 -12.72
C PRO A 265 -1.30 15.95 -11.59
N ALA A 266 -1.27 15.09 -10.58
CA ALA A 266 -2.15 15.20 -9.43
C ALA A 266 -1.52 16.13 -8.39
N VAL A 267 -2.35 16.96 -7.75
CA VAL A 267 -1.93 17.79 -6.62
C VAL A 267 -1.90 16.90 -5.39
N ALA A 268 -0.71 16.71 -4.80
CA ALA A 268 -0.55 15.87 -3.63
C ALA A 268 -0.61 16.74 -2.35
N SER A 269 -1.64 16.52 -1.52
CA SER A 269 -1.85 17.27 -0.27
C SER A 269 -1.23 16.54 0.91
N TYR A 270 -0.05 16.99 1.35
CA TYR A 270 0.68 16.41 2.46
C TYR A 270 0.46 17.23 3.75
N PRO A 271 0.30 16.58 4.93
CA PRO A 271 -0.11 17.26 6.16
C PRO A 271 0.90 18.25 6.77
N PHE A 272 2.04 18.50 6.11
CA PHE A 272 3.09 19.40 6.61
C PHE A 272 3.61 20.37 5.54
N THR A 273 2.87 20.54 4.45
CA THR A 273 3.36 21.23 3.26
C THR A 273 2.47 22.43 2.99
N THR A 274 3.05 23.63 3.01
CA THR A 274 2.31 24.88 2.71
C THR A 274 1.98 25.00 1.23
N LEU A 275 2.72 24.31 0.36
CA LEU A 275 2.43 24.17 -1.06
C LEU A 275 2.38 22.69 -1.43
N ASN A 276 1.27 22.30 -2.07
CA ASN A 276 1.08 20.94 -2.56
C ASN A 276 1.96 20.74 -3.82
N PRO A 277 2.96 19.84 -3.80
CA PRO A 277 3.72 19.52 -5.00
C PRO A 277 2.82 18.83 -6.02
N HIS A 278 3.14 19.01 -7.30
CA HIS A 278 2.47 18.27 -8.37
C HIS A 278 3.24 16.99 -8.63
N VAL A 279 2.58 15.85 -8.60
CA VAL A 279 3.19 14.56 -8.91
C VAL A 279 2.62 14.05 -10.23
N GLY A 280 3.52 13.79 -11.18
CA GLY A 280 3.22 13.16 -12.46
C GLY A 280 3.69 11.72 -12.48
N ILE A 281 3.04 10.88 -13.28
CA ILE A 281 3.41 9.48 -13.46
C ILE A 281 3.86 9.32 -14.92
N VAL A 282 5.12 8.93 -15.09
CA VAL A 282 5.69 8.56 -16.39
C VAL A 282 5.51 7.05 -16.54
N GLU A 283 4.75 6.59 -17.53
CA GLU A 283 4.58 5.17 -17.81
C GLU A 283 5.43 4.75 -19.00
N TYR A 284 6.13 3.63 -18.84
CA TYR A 284 6.99 3.05 -19.86
C TYR A 284 6.26 1.92 -20.60
N ARG A 285 6.82 1.52 -21.76
CA ARG A 285 6.23 0.47 -22.61
C ARG A 285 6.17 -0.90 -21.94
N ASP A 286 7.03 -1.14 -20.94
CA ASP A 286 7.07 -2.35 -20.11
C ASP A 286 6.11 -2.28 -18.91
N HIS A 287 5.16 -1.33 -18.90
CA HIS A 287 4.20 -1.08 -17.82
C HIS A 287 4.81 -0.62 -16.49
N GLU A 288 6.10 -0.33 -16.48
CA GLU A 288 6.74 0.31 -15.34
C GLU A 288 6.29 1.77 -15.23
N GLN A 289 6.01 2.22 -14.01
CA GLN A 289 5.55 3.57 -13.69
C GLN A 289 6.57 4.31 -12.82
N VAL A 290 7.03 5.49 -13.23
CA VAL A 290 7.94 6.31 -12.42
C VAL A 290 7.23 7.60 -12.00
N ALA A 291 7.00 7.74 -10.69
CA ALA A 291 6.54 8.99 -10.09
C ALA A 291 7.62 10.08 -10.13
N VAL A 292 7.29 11.23 -10.71
CA VAL A 292 8.11 12.43 -10.79
C VAL A 292 7.37 13.57 -10.08
N ALA A 293 8.02 14.22 -9.12
CA ALA A 293 7.46 15.37 -8.43
C ALA A 293 8.02 16.68 -9.00
N ASP A 294 7.13 17.62 -9.32
CA ASP A 294 7.49 19.02 -9.52
C ASP A 294 7.58 19.69 -8.15
N ILE A 295 8.81 20.04 -7.80
CA ILE A 295 9.12 20.68 -6.55
C ILE A 295 9.17 22.19 -6.86
N PRO A 296 8.27 23.05 -6.30
CA PRO A 296 8.30 24.52 -6.40
C PRO A 296 9.66 25.22 -6.57
N GLY A 297 9.70 26.37 -7.23
CA GLY A 297 10.94 27.13 -7.53
C GLY A 297 11.87 27.32 -6.32
N ILE A 298 13.13 26.86 -6.39
CA ILE A 298 14.16 27.29 -5.43
C ILE A 298 14.61 28.69 -5.84
N ILE A 299 14.68 29.59 -4.87
CA ILE A 299 15.27 30.92 -5.04
C ILE A 299 16.60 30.99 -4.30
N ARG A 300 17.45 31.97 -4.65
CA ARG A 300 18.69 32.23 -3.90
C ARG A 300 18.38 32.57 -2.45
N GLY A 301 19.10 31.98 -1.51
CA GLY A 301 18.91 32.09 -0.06
C GLY A 301 17.74 31.25 0.49
N ALA A 302 17.26 30.23 -0.23
CA ALA A 302 16.19 29.35 0.24
C ALA A 302 16.56 28.61 1.54
N HIS A 303 17.84 28.23 1.71
CA HIS A 303 18.35 27.63 2.95
C HIS A 303 18.23 28.56 4.18
N LEU A 304 18.22 29.89 3.98
CA LEU A 304 18.05 30.90 5.03
C LEU A 304 16.58 31.22 5.33
N ASN A 305 15.64 30.37 4.91
CA ASN A 305 14.21 30.61 4.95
C ASN A 305 13.72 31.84 4.16
N ARG A 306 14.48 32.33 3.16
CA ARG A 306 13.94 33.32 2.21
C ARG A 306 13.04 32.63 1.19
N GLY A 307 11.83 33.15 1.00
CA GLY A 307 10.85 32.60 0.05
C GLY A 307 10.05 31.42 0.63
N LEU A 308 10.03 30.28 -0.07
CA LEU A 308 9.20 29.11 0.27
C LEU A 308 9.71 28.26 1.45
N GLY A 309 10.84 28.65 2.06
CA GLY A 309 11.34 28.11 3.33
C GLY A 309 12.01 26.72 3.27
N ILE A 310 12.62 26.32 4.39
CA ILE A 310 13.20 24.97 4.63
C ILE A 310 12.19 23.83 4.42
N SER A 311 10.90 24.10 4.64
CA SER A 311 9.81 23.13 4.43
C SER A 311 9.83 22.55 3.02
N PHE A 312 10.21 23.36 2.03
CA PHE A 312 10.34 22.96 0.64
C PHE A 312 11.47 21.93 0.41
N LEU A 313 12.65 22.20 0.97
CA LEU A 313 13.84 21.37 0.82
C LEU A 313 13.64 19.97 1.43
N ARG A 314 12.82 19.88 2.47
CA ARG A 314 12.35 18.59 3.04
C ARG A 314 11.59 17.70 2.04
N HIS A 315 11.03 18.24 0.96
CA HIS A 315 10.41 17.43 -0.10
C HIS A 315 11.45 16.84 -1.05
N ILE A 316 12.53 17.57 -1.30
CA ILE A 316 13.65 17.13 -2.13
C ILE A 316 14.36 15.95 -1.46
N GLU A 317 14.49 15.98 -0.13
CA GLU A 317 15.02 14.84 0.65
C GLU A 317 14.29 13.52 0.37
N ARG A 318 12.99 13.58 0.05
CA ARG A 318 12.15 12.40 -0.21
C ARG A 318 12.23 11.88 -1.65
N CYS A 319 13.01 12.54 -2.52
CA CYS A 319 13.25 12.13 -3.90
C CYS A 319 14.55 11.33 -4.01
N ARG A 320 14.54 10.21 -4.74
CA ARG A 320 15.71 9.33 -4.86
C ARG A 320 16.78 9.91 -5.81
N PHE A 321 16.34 10.57 -6.87
CA PHE A 321 17.21 11.26 -7.83
C PHE A 321 16.62 12.62 -8.23
N LEU A 322 17.49 13.53 -8.68
CA LEU A 322 17.17 14.93 -8.91
C LEU A 322 17.33 15.31 -10.39
N LEU A 323 16.46 16.17 -10.87
CA LEU A 323 16.48 16.67 -12.24
C LEU A 323 16.60 18.19 -12.19
N PHE A 324 17.78 18.71 -12.52
CA PHE A 324 18.02 20.14 -12.55
C PHE A 324 17.50 20.73 -13.85
N VAL A 325 16.37 21.42 -13.78
CA VAL A 325 15.75 22.11 -14.91
C VAL A 325 16.32 23.53 -14.97
N LEU A 326 17.12 23.77 -16.01
CA LEU A 326 17.76 25.05 -16.28
C LEU A 326 17.04 25.78 -17.41
N ASP A 327 16.96 27.09 -17.29
CA ASP A 327 16.35 27.96 -18.28
C ASP A 327 17.40 28.51 -19.23
N LEU A 328 17.42 28.06 -20.49
CA LEU A 328 18.39 28.55 -21.48
C LEU A 328 18.08 29.96 -22.01
N SER A 329 16.90 30.53 -21.71
CA SER A 329 16.63 31.94 -22.02
C SER A 329 17.41 32.89 -21.12
N ALA A 330 17.84 32.43 -19.94
CA ALA A 330 18.63 33.22 -19.02
C ALA A 330 20.02 33.55 -19.59
N PRO A 331 20.66 34.65 -19.14
CA PRO A 331 21.97 35.05 -19.64
C PRO A 331 23.07 34.03 -19.29
N GLU A 332 23.04 33.45 -18.08
CA GLU A 332 24.06 32.51 -17.60
C GLU A 332 23.43 31.26 -16.96
N PRO A 333 23.19 30.18 -17.72
CA PRO A 333 22.60 28.95 -17.17
C PRO A 333 23.52 28.19 -16.20
N TRP A 334 24.83 28.33 -16.33
CA TRP A 334 25.81 27.64 -15.46
C TRP A 334 25.80 28.19 -14.03
N THR A 335 25.61 29.50 -13.85
CA THR A 335 25.49 30.10 -12.51
C THR A 335 24.21 29.63 -11.82
N GLN A 336 23.12 29.45 -12.58
CA GLN A 336 21.89 28.87 -12.04
C GLN A 336 22.12 27.47 -11.45
N LEU A 337 22.86 26.61 -12.16
CA LEU A 337 23.16 25.27 -11.67
C LEU A 337 24.01 25.30 -10.40
N GLN A 338 25.03 26.17 -10.36
CA GLN A 338 25.89 26.35 -9.19
C GLN A 338 25.11 26.84 -7.98
N ASP A 339 24.23 27.83 -8.18
CA ASP A 339 23.35 28.34 -7.13
C ASP A 339 22.45 27.23 -6.58
N LEU A 340 21.78 26.47 -7.45
CA LEU A 340 20.90 25.39 -7.03
C LEU A 340 21.65 24.33 -6.23
N ARG A 341 22.87 23.96 -6.64
CA ARG A 341 23.70 23.01 -5.89
C ARG A 341 24.12 23.55 -4.54
N TYR A 342 24.56 24.80 -4.50
CA TYR A 342 24.95 25.49 -3.27
C TYR A 342 23.78 25.50 -2.28
N GLU A 343 22.58 25.90 -2.72
CA GLU A 343 21.38 25.94 -1.88
C GLU A 343 21.01 24.56 -1.30
N LEU A 344 21.14 23.49 -2.09
CA LEU A 344 20.87 22.13 -1.63
C LEU A 344 21.90 21.66 -0.59
N ASP A 345 23.18 21.90 -0.84
CA ASP A 345 24.27 21.47 0.05
C ASP A 345 24.35 22.29 1.33
N GLN A 346 23.93 23.57 1.30
CA GLN A 346 23.78 24.38 2.51
C GLN A 346 22.67 23.86 3.43
N TYR A 347 21.67 23.18 2.88
CA TYR A 347 20.59 22.60 3.65
C TYR A 347 20.95 21.22 4.20
N GLU A 348 21.38 20.30 3.34
CA GLU A 348 21.85 18.99 3.75
C GLU A 348 23.15 18.66 2.98
N PRO A 349 24.27 18.39 3.68
CA PRO A 349 25.50 18.00 3.02
C PRO A 349 25.29 16.77 2.12
N HIS A 350 25.82 16.81 0.90
CA HIS A 350 25.74 15.74 -0.11
C HIS A 350 24.38 15.58 -0.81
N LEU A 351 23.39 16.44 -0.55
CA LEU A 351 22.11 16.38 -1.26
C LEU A 351 22.27 16.64 -2.77
N SER A 352 23.22 17.49 -3.17
CA SER A 352 23.54 17.75 -4.59
C SER A 352 24.24 16.59 -5.30
N GLN A 353 24.80 15.64 -4.53
CA GLN A 353 25.56 14.50 -5.04
C GLN A 353 24.70 13.28 -5.35
N ARG A 354 23.40 13.33 -5.06
CA ARG A 354 22.45 12.30 -5.48
C ARG A 354 22.50 12.11 -7.00
N PRO A 355 22.10 10.94 -7.51
CA PRO A 355 22.00 10.73 -8.95
C PRO A 355 21.17 11.87 -9.56
N GLN A 356 21.78 12.56 -10.53
CA GLN A 356 21.23 13.80 -11.07
C GLN A 356 21.31 13.82 -12.59
N ALA A 357 20.31 14.43 -13.23
CA ALA A 357 20.37 14.80 -14.64
C ALA A 357 20.17 16.31 -14.80
N ILE A 358 20.80 16.89 -15.81
CA ILE A 358 20.63 18.30 -16.15
C ILE A 358 19.72 18.39 -17.36
N VAL A 359 18.59 19.07 -17.20
CA VAL A 359 17.61 19.31 -18.25
C VAL A 359 17.72 20.76 -18.67
N ALA A 360 18.19 20.98 -19.90
CA ALA A 360 18.33 22.32 -20.47
C ALA A 360 17.03 22.65 -21.23
N ASN A 361 16.15 23.42 -20.60
CA ASN A 361 14.81 23.72 -21.10
C ASN A 361 14.78 25.01 -21.95
N LYS A 362 13.69 25.18 -22.72
CA LYS A 362 13.44 26.29 -23.66
C LYS A 362 14.33 26.31 -24.92
N MET A 363 14.62 25.13 -25.45
CA MET A 363 15.36 24.95 -26.72
C MET A 363 14.64 25.49 -27.97
N ASP A 364 13.39 25.91 -27.84
CA ASP A 364 12.63 26.62 -28.88
C ASP A 364 13.21 28.00 -29.21
N LEU A 365 14.02 28.59 -28.32
CA LEU A 365 14.67 29.88 -28.56
C LEU A 365 16.00 29.71 -29.35
N PRO A 366 16.29 30.60 -30.32
CA PRO A 366 17.50 30.48 -31.15
C PRO A 366 18.79 30.63 -30.34
N GLU A 367 18.80 31.52 -29.34
CA GLU A 367 19.93 31.77 -28.43
C GLU A 367 20.29 30.54 -27.56
N ALA A 368 19.34 29.61 -27.38
CA ALA A 368 19.54 28.44 -26.53
C ALA A 368 20.59 27.48 -27.10
N ARG A 369 20.78 27.44 -28.43
CA ARG A 369 21.72 26.51 -29.09
C ARG A 369 23.18 26.86 -28.78
N GLU A 370 23.53 28.13 -28.81
CA GLU A 370 24.89 28.58 -28.49
C GLU A 370 25.19 28.37 -26.99
N LYS A 371 24.22 28.67 -26.12
CA LYS A 371 24.32 28.48 -24.67
C LYS A 371 24.40 27.00 -24.25
N LEU A 372 23.87 26.10 -25.06
CA LEU A 372 23.93 24.66 -24.79
C LEU A 372 25.37 24.14 -24.90
N GLU A 373 26.11 24.56 -25.92
CA GLU A 373 27.50 24.12 -26.13
C GLU A 373 28.44 24.68 -25.05
N THR A 374 28.21 25.91 -24.61
CA THR A 374 28.93 26.46 -23.46
C THR A 374 28.58 25.72 -22.17
N LEU A 375 27.30 25.41 -21.93
CA LEU A 375 26.86 24.64 -20.75
C LEU A 375 27.49 23.24 -20.72
N LYS A 376 27.53 22.53 -21.84
CA LYS A 376 28.21 21.22 -21.96
C LYS A 376 29.70 21.31 -21.66
N SER A 377 30.35 22.42 -22.01
CA SER A 377 31.77 22.64 -21.73
C SER A 377 32.05 22.86 -20.24
N HIS A 378 31.08 23.44 -19.50
CA HIS A 378 31.21 23.71 -18.06
C HIS A 378 30.82 22.54 -17.16
N VAL A 379 30.17 21.50 -17.69
CA VAL A 379 29.60 20.43 -16.87
C VAL A 379 29.97 19.04 -17.40
N THR A 380 30.43 18.17 -16.50
CA THR A 380 30.80 16.79 -16.83
C THR A 380 29.61 15.83 -16.85
N GLN A 381 28.47 16.19 -16.28
CA GLN A 381 27.26 15.37 -16.31
C GLN A 381 26.50 15.50 -17.64
N ARG A 382 25.68 14.49 -17.95
CA ARG A 382 24.84 14.47 -19.14
C ARG A 382 23.82 15.61 -19.10
N VAL A 383 23.84 16.46 -20.13
CA VAL A 383 22.90 17.56 -20.34
C VAL A 383 21.91 17.16 -21.42
N ILE A 384 20.62 17.19 -21.10
CA ILE A 384 19.54 16.82 -22.02
C ILE A 384 18.81 18.09 -22.48
N PRO A 385 18.93 18.48 -23.76
CA PRO A 385 18.16 19.59 -24.31
C PRO A 385 16.70 19.19 -24.46
N VAL A 386 15.78 19.99 -23.93
CA VAL A 386 14.33 19.76 -24.06
C VAL A 386 13.62 21.09 -24.34
N SER A 387 12.50 21.03 -25.07
CA SER A 387 11.53 22.13 -25.10
C SER A 387 10.20 21.62 -24.56
N ALA A 388 9.88 22.00 -23.32
CA ALA A 388 8.63 21.62 -22.67
C ALA A 388 7.37 22.16 -23.38
N LEU A 389 7.51 23.25 -24.15
CA LEU A 389 6.39 23.87 -24.88
C LEU A 389 6.06 23.11 -26.17
N THR A 390 7.08 22.72 -26.93
CA THR A 390 6.93 22.04 -28.22
C THR A 390 6.89 20.52 -28.08
N GLY A 391 7.32 19.98 -26.93
CA GLY A 391 7.51 18.54 -26.73
C GLY A 391 8.77 18.01 -27.39
N GLN A 392 9.66 18.87 -27.91
CA GLN A 392 10.88 18.43 -28.57
C GLN A 392 11.83 17.76 -27.57
N ASN A 393 12.30 16.56 -27.95
CA ASN A 393 13.29 15.76 -27.24
C ASN A 393 12.88 15.31 -25.81
N THR A 394 11.58 15.24 -25.51
CA THR A 394 11.08 14.68 -24.25
C THR A 394 11.30 13.17 -24.13
N GLU A 395 11.36 12.45 -25.26
CA GLU A 395 11.62 11.01 -25.30
C GLU A 395 13.02 10.65 -24.76
N GLU A 396 14.06 11.42 -25.12
CA GLU A 396 15.41 11.21 -24.59
C GLU A 396 15.45 11.40 -23.07
N LEU A 397 14.72 12.40 -22.56
CA LEU A 397 14.58 12.61 -21.12
C LEU A 397 13.90 11.42 -20.43
N ILE A 398 12.82 10.89 -21.01
CA ILE A 398 12.11 9.72 -20.46
C ILE A 398 13.03 8.49 -20.44
N LEU A 399 13.78 8.23 -21.51
CA LEU A 399 14.74 7.12 -21.55
C LEU A 399 15.83 7.27 -20.48
N HIS A 400 16.39 8.47 -20.32
CA HIS A 400 17.42 8.69 -19.30
C HIS A 400 16.87 8.62 -17.87
N LEU A 401 15.62 9.03 -17.65
CA LEU A 401 14.94 8.82 -16.37
C LEU A 401 14.84 7.33 -16.02
N ARG A 402 14.63 6.48 -17.03
CA ARG A 402 14.62 5.04 -16.83
C ARG A 402 15.99 4.50 -16.44
N GLU A 403 17.05 4.93 -17.12
CA GLU A 403 18.42 4.56 -16.80
C GLU A 403 18.78 4.90 -15.33
N LEU A 404 18.40 6.10 -14.87
CA LEU A 404 18.62 6.52 -13.48
C LEU A 404 17.79 5.68 -12.50
N TYR A 405 16.56 5.34 -12.86
CA TYR A 405 15.69 4.50 -12.03
C TYR A 405 16.21 3.06 -11.92
N ASP A 406 16.63 2.45 -13.03
CA ASP A 406 17.16 1.09 -13.07
C ASP A 406 18.53 1.00 -12.36
N GLY A 407 19.38 2.02 -12.54
CA GLY A 407 20.65 2.12 -11.82
C GLY A 407 20.45 2.21 -10.30
N PHE A 408 19.41 2.91 -9.85
CA PHE A 408 19.02 2.91 -8.44
C PHE A 408 18.60 1.51 -7.96
N LEU A 409 17.75 0.80 -8.73
CA LEU A 409 17.30 -0.54 -8.37
C LEU A 409 18.47 -1.53 -8.19
N GLN A 410 19.48 -1.45 -9.07
CA GLN A 410 20.67 -2.31 -8.99
C GLN A 410 21.60 -1.93 -7.83
N GLY A 411 21.66 -0.64 -7.47
CA GLY A 411 22.47 -0.14 -6.35
C GLY A 411 22.04 -0.67 -4.99
N ASP A 412 20.74 -0.86 -4.75
CA ASP A 412 20.21 -1.39 -3.48
C ASP A 412 20.46 -2.89 -3.32
N ASP A 413 20.39 -3.69 -4.39
CA ASP A 413 20.69 -5.13 -4.34
C ASP A 413 22.15 -5.39 -3.89
N SER A 414 23.08 -4.51 -4.27
CA SER A 414 24.50 -4.62 -3.86
C SER A 414 24.78 -4.22 -2.40
N ARG A 415 23.90 -3.41 -1.79
CA ARG A 415 24.00 -3.01 -0.37
C ARG A 415 23.31 -4.02 0.56
N GLY A 416 22.25 -4.69 0.10
CA GLY A 416 21.53 -5.71 0.87
C GLY A 416 22.34 -6.99 1.13
N VAL A 417 23.35 -7.29 0.31
CA VAL A 417 24.20 -8.51 0.46
C VAL A 417 25.33 -8.32 1.49
N LYS A 418 25.62 -7.08 1.94
CA LYS A 418 26.75 -6.79 2.84
C LYS A 418 26.41 -6.80 4.34
N THR A 419 25.18 -7.12 4.71
CA THR A 419 24.77 -7.32 6.10
C THR A 419 24.23 -8.74 6.27
N ASN A 420 25.15 -9.70 6.44
CA ASN A 420 24.90 -11.00 7.05
C ASN A 420 26.06 -11.30 7.99
#